data_AF-A0A9D0LLA3-F1
#
_entry.id   AF-A0A9D0LLA3-F1
#
_cell.length_a   1.000
_cell.length_b   1.000
_cell.length_c   1.000
_cell.angle_alpha   90.00
_cell.angle_beta   90.00
_cell.angle_gamma   90.00
#
_symmetry.space_group_name_H-M   'P 1'
#
loop_
_entity.id
_entity.type
_entity.pdbx_description
1 polymer ?
#
loop_
_entity_poly.entity_id
_entity_poly.type
_entity_poly.pdbx_seq_one_letter_code
_entity_poly.pdbx_strand_id
1 'polypeptide(L)'
;MRRRIILLAILCLLLAAAVPALAQVSANYDLSWHVVGGGGRSATSAGHALMGTLGQPLTGSMFNSGHALCSGFWCAGAVAYRVY
;
A
#
# COMPACT_ATOMS: atom_id res chain seq x y z
N MET A 1 -39.60 9.53 -38.19
CA MET A 1 -39.87 9.40 -36.73
C MET A 1 -39.37 8.08 -36.14
N ARG A 2 -39.70 6.92 -36.71
CA ARG A 2 -39.27 5.59 -36.20
C ARG A 2 -37.75 5.43 -35.95
N ARG A 3 -36.89 5.93 -36.86
CA ARG A 3 -35.43 5.85 -36.71
C ARG A 3 -34.89 6.62 -35.50
N ARG A 4 -35.50 7.76 -35.15
CA ARG A 4 -35.13 8.54 -33.95
C ARG A 4 -35.52 7.80 -32.67
N ILE A 5 -36.69 7.16 -32.67
CA ILE A 5 -37.18 6.35 -31.55
C ILE A 5 -36.25 5.16 -31.28
N ILE A 6 -35.79 4.47 -32.32
CA ILE A 6 -34.85 3.34 -32.20
C ILE A 6 -33.50 3.82 -31.61
N LEU A 7 -32.97 4.95 -32.10
CA LEU A 7 -31.71 5.49 -31.58
C LEU A 7 -31.82 5.92 -30.10
N LEU A 8 -32.94 6.52 -29.71
CA LEU A 8 -33.22 6.87 -28.31
C LEU A 8 -33.31 5.63 -27.42
N ALA A 9 -33.97 4.56 -27.89
CA ALA A 9 -34.07 3.30 -27.16
C ALA A 9 -32.70 2.64 -26.94
N ILE A 10 -31.86 2.64 -27.98
CA ILE A 10 -30.48 2.12 -27.90
C ILE A 10 -29.65 2.96 -26.92
N LEU A 11 -29.76 4.29 -26.98
CA LEU A 11 -29.05 5.17 -26.06
C LEU A 11 -29.47 4.93 -24.61
N CYS A 12 -30.78 4.82 -24.34
CA CYS A 12 -31.28 4.49 -23.00
C CYS A 12 -30.78 3.11 -22.51
N LEU A 13 -30.71 2.12 -23.41
CA LEU A 13 -30.20 0.79 -23.06
C LEU A 13 -28.70 0.83 -22.72
N LEU A 14 -27.91 1.58 -23.48
CA LEU A 14 -26.47 1.78 -23.21
C LEU A 14 -26.24 2.52 -21.89
N LEU A 15 -27.04 3.55 -21.61
CA LEU A 15 -26.97 4.30 -20.35
C LEU A 15 -27.37 3.42 -19.15
N ALA A 16 -28.40 2.60 -19.28
CA ALA A 16 -28.82 1.67 -18.23
C ALA A 16 -27.76 0.58 -17.96
N ALA A 17 -27.07 0.10 -18.99
CA ALA A 17 -25.98 -0.87 -18.86
C ALA A 17 -24.72 -0.29 -18.18
N ALA A 18 -24.53 1.04 -18.17
CA ALA A 18 -23.39 1.69 -17.53
C ALA A 18 -23.55 1.89 -16.01
N VAL A 19 -24.78 1.83 -15.48
CA VAL A 19 -25.09 1.99 -14.04
C VAL A 19 -24.33 1.00 -13.14
N PRO A 20 -24.26 -0.32 -13.41
CA PRO A 20 -23.54 -1.27 -12.56
C PRO A 20 -22.03 -1.03 -12.47
N ALA A 21 -21.41 -0.36 -13.45
CA ALA A 21 -19.98 -0.02 -13.41
C ALA A 21 -19.67 1.12 -12.41
N LEU A 22 -20.65 1.94 -12.06
CA LEU A 22 -20.50 3.02 -11.07
C LEU A 22 -20.60 2.52 -9.62
N ALA A 23 -21.07 1.28 -9.41
CA ALA A 23 -21.35 0.72 -8.08
C ALA A 23 -20.19 -0.14 -7.52
N GLN A 24 -18.94 0.09 -7.93
CA GLN A 24 -17.78 -0.61 -7.37
C GLN A 24 -17.38 -0.13 -5.96
N VAL A 25 -18.35 0.33 -5.17
CA VAL A 25 -18.18 0.68 -3.76
C VAL A 25 -19.12 -0.20 -2.97
N SER A 26 -18.60 -1.29 -2.43
CA SER A 26 -19.35 -2.21 -1.57
C SER A 26 -19.10 -1.83 -0.12
N ALA A 27 -20.16 -1.65 0.66
CA ALA A 27 -20.04 -1.51 2.12
C ALA A 27 -19.45 -2.76 2.80
N ASN A 28 -19.40 -3.88 2.09
CA ASN A 28 -18.91 -5.17 2.58
C ASN A 28 -17.48 -5.50 2.11
N TYR A 29 -16.85 -4.65 1.28
CA TYR A 29 -15.47 -4.85 0.84
C TYR A 29 -14.65 -3.59 1.15
N ASP A 30 -13.73 -3.72 2.10
CA ASP A 30 -12.75 -2.69 2.41
C ASP A 30 -11.54 -2.84 1.48
N LEU A 31 -11.30 -1.82 0.66
CA LEU A 31 -10.15 -1.72 -0.24
C LEU A 31 -9.16 -0.65 0.25
N SER A 32 -9.23 -0.28 1.52
CA SER A 32 -8.29 0.65 2.14
C SER A 32 -6.86 0.13 2.04
N TRP A 33 -5.93 1.03 1.80
CA TRP A 33 -4.51 0.71 1.79
C TRP A 33 -4.03 0.51 3.23
N HIS A 34 -3.45 -0.65 3.49
CA HIS A 34 -2.83 -0.95 4.78
C HIS A 34 -1.38 -1.34 4.57
N VAL A 35 -0.55 -0.94 5.51
CA VAL A 35 0.82 -1.44 5.63
C VAL A 35 1.02 -2.01 7.02
N VAL A 36 1.69 -3.17 7.09
CA VAL A 36 2.20 -3.67 8.37
C VAL A 36 3.42 -2.82 8.70
N GLY A 37 3.30 -1.90 9.66
CA GLY A 37 4.40 -1.03 10.05
C GLY A 37 5.66 -1.80 10.45
N GLY A 38 6.83 -1.21 10.16
CA GLY A 38 8.11 -1.79 10.52
C GLY A 38 8.34 -1.88 12.03
N GLY A 39 8.86 -3.00 12.50
CA GLY A 39 9.24 -3.23 13.90
C GLY A 39 10.34 -4.28 14.00
N GLY A 40 10.92 -4.48 15.18
CA GLY A 40 12.00 -5.45 15.34
C GLY A 40 12.35 -5.73 16.78
N ARG A 41 13.13 -6.79 16.97
CA ARG A 41 13.53 -7.27 18.30
C ARG A 41 14.91 -7.91 18.24
N SER A 42 15.73 -7.57 19.21
CA SER A 42 17.00 -8.23 19.48
C SER A 42 16.79 -9.51 20.31
N ALA A 43 17.49 -10.57 19.95
CA ALA A 43 17.69 -11.75 20.78
C ALA A 43 19.19 -12.01 20.93
N THR A 44 19.65 -12.32 22.14
CA THR A 44 21.07 -12.48 22.45
C THR A 44 21.33 -13.81 23.15
N SER A 45 22.46 -14.43 22.84
CA SER A 45 23.01 -15.58 23.57
C SER A 45 24.54 -15.42 23.71
N ALA A 46 25.21 -16.35 24.38
CA ALA A 46 26.66 -16.29 24.55
C ALA A 46 27.37 -16.21 23.19
N GLY A 47 28.00 -15.06 22.92
CA GLY A 47 28.75 -14.80 21.69
C GLY A 47 27.92 -14.50 20.45
N HIS A 48 26.58 -14.46 20.54
CA HIS A 48 25.71 -14.31 19.36
C HIS A 48 24.61 -13.28 19.62
N ALA A 49 24.31 -12.47 18.60
CA ALA A 49 23.19 -11.55 18.60
C ALA A 49 22.40 -11.70 17.30
N LEU A 50 21.09 -11.85 17.41
CA LEU A 50 20.14 -11.89 16.32
C LEU A 50 19.25 -10.65 16.39
N MET A 51 19.09 -9.96 15.26
CA MET A 51 18.18 -8.84 15.14
C MET A 51 17.09 -9.20 14.14
N GLY A 52 15.88 -9.47 14.65
CA GLY A 52 14.72 -9.74 13.81
C GLY A 52 13.99 -8.45 13.44
N THR A 53 13.48 -8.37 12.22
CA THR A 53 12.63 -7.27 11.74
C THR A 53 11.34 -7.84 11.17
N LEU A 54 10.25 -7.09 11.27
CA LEU A 54 8.94 -7.43 10.73
C LEU A 54 8.30 -6.20 10.09
N GLY A 55 7.36 -6.43 9.17
CA GLY A 55 6.63 -5.36 8.48
C GLY A 55 7.36 -4.76 7.29
N GLN A 56 6.63 -3.92 6.56
CA GLN A 56 7.13 -3.11 5.46
C GLN A 56 7.37 -1.68 5.98
N PRO A 57 8.48 -1.02 5.60
CA PRO A 57 8.68 0.37 5.93
C PRO A 57 7.61 1.23 5.23
N LEU A 58 6.95 2.10 6.01
CA LEU A 58 6.00 3.12 5.51
C LEU A 58 6.68 4.10 4.55
N THR A 59 7.93 4.43 4.85
CA THR A 59 8.79 5.31 4.05
C THR A 59 10.13 4.63 3.83
N GLY A 60 10.69 4.76 2.62
CA GLY A 60 12.12 4.52 2.42
C GLY A 60 12.98 5.49 3.24
N SER A 61 14.28 5.26 3.24
CA SER A 61 15.24 6.19 3.84
C SER A 61 15.51 7.37 2.91
N MET A 62 15.28 8.58 3.38
CA MET A 62 15.58 9.82 2.68
C MET A 62 16.49 10.70 3.55
N PHE A 63 17.54 11.23 2.94
CA PHE A 63 18.53 12.07 3.62
C PHE A 63 18.67 13.39 2.87
N ASN A 64 18.74 14.50 3.60
CA ASN A 64 19.08 15.83 3.12
C ASN A 64 20.11 16.46 4.08
N SER A 65 20.63 17.65 3.75
CA SER A 65 21.64 18.49 4.42
C SER A 65 21.30 18.95 5.87
N GLY A 66 20.58 18.13 6.63
CA GLY A 66 20.23 18.37 8.03
C GLY A 66 19.06 17.52 8.52
N HIS A 67 18.45 16.71 7.64
CA HIS A 67 17.24 15.95 7.97
C HIS A 67 17.38 14.53 7.43
N ALA A 68 16.98 13.55 8.25
CA ALA A 68 16.82 12.17 7.86
C ALA A 68 15.37 11.76 8.15
N LEU A 69 14.71 11.18 7.15
CA LEU A 69 13.40 10.55 7.30
C LEU A 69 13.56 9.07 6.97
N CYS A 70 13.16 8.21 7.90
CA CYS A 70 13.08 6.78 7.67
C CYS A 70 11.96 6.19 8.52
N SER A 71 11.63 4.93 8.29
CA SER A 71 10.63 4.21 9.06
C SER A 71 11.08 2.79 9.38
N GLY A 72 10.63 2.24 10.51
CA GLY A 72 10.92 0.87 10.94
C GLY A 72 12.11 0.73 11.89
N PHE A 73 12.37 -0.50 12.33
CA PHE A 73 13.33 -0.83 13.39
C PHE A 73 14.78 -0.42 13.09
N TRP A 74 15.18 -0.45 11.82
CA TRP A 74 16.51 -0.09 11.37
C TRP A 74 16.67 1.41 11.10
N CYS A 75 15.60 2.19 11.24
CA CYS A 75 15.66 3.64 11.17
C CYS A 75 16.43 4.16 12.40
N ALA A 76 17.49 4.95 12.17
CA ALA A 76 18.50 5.42 13.13
C ALA A 76 19.74 4.52 13.35
N GLY A 77 19.86 3.37 12.70
CA GLY A 77 21.07 2.54 12.76
C GLY A 77 21.58 2.23 11.36
N ALA A 78 22.68 2.87 10.93
CA ALA A 78 23.47 2.32 9.84
C ALA A 78 23.89 0.92 10.28
N VAL A 79 23.29 -0.13 9.69
CA VAL A 79 23.67 -1.50 9.98
C VAL A 79 25.09 -1.67 9.44
N ALA A 80 26.08 -1.57 10.32
CA ALA A 80 27.44 -1.94 10.01
C ALA A 80 27.45 -3.46 9.79
N TYR A 81 27.29 -3.91 8.55
CA TYR A 81 27.47 -5.31 8.21
C TYR A 81 28.94 -5.53 7.87
N ARG A 82 29.53 -6.57 8.46
CA ARG A 82 30.84 -7.08 8.08
C ARG A 82 30.59 -8.37 7.30
N VAL A 83 30.89 -8.36 6.01
CA VAL A 83 30.95 -9.59 5.21
C VAL A 83 32.29 -10.26 5.54
N TYR A 84 32.24 -11.50 5.98
CA TYR A 84 33.41 -12.36 6.17
C TYR A 84 33.72 -13.11 4.89
#